data_AF-A0A067N7K2-F1
#
_entry.id   AF-A0A067N7K2-F1
#
_cell.length_a   1.000
_cell.length_b   1.000
_cell.length_c   1.000
_cell.angle_alpha   90.00
_cell.angle_beta   90.00
_cell.angle_gamma   90.00
#
_symmetry.space_group_name_H-M   'P 1'
#
loop_
_entity.id
_entity.type
_entity.pdbx_description
1 polymer ?
#
loop_
_entity_poly.entity_id
_entity_poly.type
_entity_poly.pdbx_seq_one_letter_code
_entity_poly.pdbx_strand_id
1 'polypeptide(L)'
;MASDSDHGGSMQDVPVEYIIRRLHDIAPYYWSHPETTNCAIQFPIDVQQIREGMARQARRKAVQARRQSSMSGDSSFCGDPPQSRPGVFEPGSMNDLRRGSAPVSGGSPMRTVRLHMEYLTTQSALFRNLLSQSNSLDLSTSASGNPLHQFAPPHTTFRFPSHRAPRMLPTTTIPTILLPVPDPTSFPLIIHYLYFGKLEYMDRGLHAGEVQWEGIVRNVEYLGLGHEIKSFLGSWWRRWIESGAAGSGRQTIDAIVLEEGDDEMNGDGSSPVDDNDSGYGSAMSTGPVHSSEEDLVSRMQHL
;
A
#
# COMPACT_ATOMS: atom_id res chain seq x y z
N MET A 1 -57.69 -19.22 -3.36
CA MET A 1 -56.73 -18.95 -2.27
C MET A 1 -55.35 -18.98 -2.90
N ALA A 2 -54.87 -17.81 -3.34
CA ALA A 2 -53.52 -17.65 -3.87
C ALA A 2 -52.62 -17.32 -2.69
N SER A 3 -51.61 -18.17 -2.48
CA SER A 3 -50.61 -18.01 -1.42
C SER A 3 -49.61 -16.96 -1.88
N ASP A 4 -49.63 -15.80 -1.22
CA ASP A 4 -48.58 -14.79 -1.29
C ASP A 4 -47.33 -15.32 -0.58
N SER A 5 -46.39 -15.81 -1.38
CA SER A 5 -45.09 -16.29 -0.90
C SER A 5 -44.16 -15.10 -0.67
N ASP A 6 -44.06 -14.72 0.60
CA ASP A 6 -42.81 -14.45 1.31
C ASP A 6 -41.70 -13.70 0.53
N HIS A 7 -41.67 -12.38 0.70
CA HIS A 7 -40.55 -11.53 0.29
C HIS A 7 -39.38 -11.71 1.28
N GLY A 8 -38.70 -12.84 1.18
CA GLY A 8 -37.37 -13.03 1.75
C GLY A 8 -36.36 -12.16 1.01
N GLY A 9 -36.33 -10.87 1.33
CA GLY A 9 -35.34 -9.92 0.81
C GLY A 9 -33.94 -10.42 1.18
N SER A 10 -33.23 -10.97 0.20
CA SER A 10 -31.86 -11.39 0.37
C SER A 10 -31.00 -10.17 0.70
N MET A 11 -30.27 -10.20 1.81
CA MET A 11 -29.19 -9.24 2.13
C MET A 11 -28.01 -9.33 1.11
N GLN A 12 -28.23 -9.91 -0.06
CA GLN A 12 -27.19 -10.37 -0.98
C GLN A 12 -26.66 -9.29 -1.93
N ASP A 13 -27.13 -8.04 -1.84
CA ASP A 13 -26.75 -7.04 -2.84
C ASP A 13 -26.48 -5.65 -2.24
N VAL A 14 -25.75 -5.59 -1.11
CA VAL A 14 -25.17 -4.33 -0.64
C VAL A 14 -23.81 -4.15 -1.31
N PRO A 15 -23.61 -3.11 -2.14
CA PRO A 15 -22.32 -2.86 -2.79
C PRO A 15 -21.19 -2.66 -1.76
N VAL A 16 -20.01 -3.22 -2.03
CA VAL A 16 -18.86 -3.14 -1.11
C VAL A 16 -18.45 -1.68 -0.86
N GLU A 17 -18.58 -0.82 -1.87
CA GLU A 17 -18.29 0.60 -1.82
C GLU A 17 -19.19 1.33 -0.81
N TYR A 18 -20.45 0.91 -0.70
CA TYR A 18 -21.37 1.44 0.29
C TYR A 18 -20.91 1.10 1.72
N ILE A 19 -20.45 -0.14 1.93
CA ILE A 19 -19.92 -0.60 3.22
C ILE A 19 -18.65 0.18 3.57
N ILE A 20 -17.71 0.32 2.64
CA ILE A 20 -16.47 1.09 2.83
C ILE A 20 -16.78 2.53 3.22
N ARG A 21 -17.67 3.20 2.48
CA ARG A 21 -18.08 4.57 2.78
C ARG A 21 -18.69 4.68 4.18
N ARG A 22 -19.59 3.75 4.53
CA ARG A 22 -20.21 3.74 5.86
C ARG A 22 -19.19 3.52 6.97
N LEU A 23 -18.20 2.64 6.76
CA LEU A 23 -17.10 2.42 7.69
C LEU A 23 -16.25 3.69 7.86
N HIS A 24 -15.95 4.40 6.78
CA HIS A 24 -15.19 5.66 6.86
C HIS A 24 -15.96 6.75 7.63
N ASP A 25 -17.28 6.84 7.48
CA ASP A 25 -18.12 7.80 8.20
C ASP A 25 -18.06 7.60 9.73
N ILE A 26 -18.03 6.34 10.18
CA ILE A 26 -18.01 5.99 11.62
C ILE A 26 -16.59 5.81 12.18
N ALA A 27 -15.56 5.90 11.34
CA ALA A 27 -14.18 5.71 11.75
C ALA A 27 -13.68 6.65 12.85
N PRO A 28 -14.04 7.95 12.90
CA PRO A 28 -13.63 8.82 14.00
C PRO A 28 -14.07 8.30 15.37
N TYR A 29 -15.26 7.69 15.45
CA TYR A 29 -15.76 7.07 16.67
C TYR A 29 -14.93 5.84 17.04
N TYR A 30 -14.73 4.90 16.12
CA TYR A 30 -13.96 3.68 16.43
C TYR A 30 -12.48 3.94 16.72
N TRP A 31 -11.89 4.94 16.07
CA TRP A 31 -10.50 5.29 16.29
C TRP A 31 -10.23 5.79 17.72
N SER A 32 -11.20 6.48 18.34
CA SER A 32 -11.07 6.97 19.72
C SER A 32 -11.40 5.91 20.79
N HIS A 33 -11.97 4.77 20.41
CA HIS A 33 -12.42 3.71 21.33
C HIS A 33 -11.65 2.40 21.09
N PRO A 34 -10.35 2.33 21.45
CA PRO A 34 -9.54 1.14 21.21
C PRO A 34 -10.06 -0.11 21.93
N GLU A 35 -10.92 0.02 22.94
CA GLU A 35 -11.59 -1.07 23.63
C GLU A 35 -12.56 -1.86 22.74
N THR A 36 -13.10 -1.24 21.68
CA THR A 36 -14.01 -1.93 20.74
C THR A 36 -13.27 -2.74 19.68
N THR A 37 -11.94 -2.68 19.66
CA THR A 37 -11.12 -3.44 18.71
C THR A 37 -11.24 -4.94 18.96
N ASN A 38 -11.44 -5.69 17.88
CA ASN A 38 -11.70 -7.13 17.88
C ASN A 38 -10.63 -7.94 17.14
N CYS A 39 -9.51 -7.32 16.77
CA CYS A 39 -8.35 -8.01 16.19
C CYS A 39 -7.04 -7.32 16.63
N ALA A 40 -5.95 -8.08 16.70
CA ALA A 40 -4.60 -7.56 16.87
C ALA A 40 -3.69 -7.99 15.73
N ILE A 41 -2.82 -7.11 15.27
CA ILE A 41 -1.79 -7.41 14.27
C ILE A 41 -0.42 -7.21 14.91
N GLN A 42 0.44 -8.22 14.81
CA GLN A 42 1.84 -8.17 15.17
C GLN A 42 2.69 -8.13 13.91
N PHE A 43 3.54 -7.12 13.76
CA PHE A 43 4.43 -6.98 12.60
C PHE A 43 5.85 -6.60 13.03
N PRO A 44 6.90 -7.03 12.29
CA PRO A 44 8.27 -6.74 12.66
C PRO A 44 8.56 -5.24 12.55
N ILE A 45 9.41 -4.73 13.42
CA ILE A 45 9.91 -3.36 13.40
C ILE A 45 11.37 -3.40 12.96
N ASP A 46 11.70 -2.66 11.91
CA ASP A 46 13.09 -2.38 11.60
C ASP A 46 13.57 -1.15 12.39
N VAL A 47 14.26 -1.40 13.50
CA VAL A 47 14.81 -0.35 14.37
C VAL A 47 15.82 0.52 13.62
N GLN A 48 16.57 -0.06 12.66
CA GLN A 48 17.53 0.71 11.87
C GLN A 48 16.79 1.67 10.94
N GLN A 49 15.77 1.18 10.24
CA GLN A 49 14.96 2.00 9.35
C GLN A 49 14.30 3.18 10.10
N ILE A 50 13.76 2.95 11.30
CA ILE A 50 13.20 4.01 12.15
C ILE A 50 14.28 5.04 12.53
N ARG A 51 15.47 4.58 12.94
CA ARG A 51 16.57 5.46 13.34
C ARG A 51 17.05 6.32 12.17
N GLU A 52 17.16 5.74 10.99
CA GLU A 52 17.51 6.45 9.77
C GLU A 52 16.44 7.45 9.34
N GLY A 53 15.16 7.09 9.46
CA GLY A 53 14.04 8.01 9.23
C GLY A 53 14.10 9.24 10.14
N MET A 54 14.30 9.03 11.44
CA MET A 54 14.49 10.12 12.40
C MET A 54 15.73 10.97 12.08
N ALA A 55 16.86 10.34 11.71
CA ALA A 55 18.07 11.06 11.34
C ALA A 55 17.88 11.92 10.08
N ARG A 56 17.16 11.42 9.07
CA ARG A 56 16.80 12.18 7.86
C ARG A 56 15.92 13.39 8.19
N GLN A 57 14.91 13.20 9.05
CA GLN A 57 14.04 14.30 9.47
C GLN A 57 14.81 15.37 10.25
N ALA A 58 15.69 14.97 11.17
CA ALA A 58 16.55 15.88 11.91
C ALA A 58 17.47 16.70 10.99
N ARG A 59 18.08 16.06 9.98
CA ARG A 59 18.90 16.76 8.96
C ARG A 59 18.10 17.79 8.18
N ARG A 60 16.88 17.46 7.74
CA ARG A 60 16.01 18.40 7.00
C ARG A 60 15.61 19.60 7.87
N LYS A 61 15.21 19.36 9.12
CA LYS A 61 14.89 20.44 10.07
C LYS A 61 16.09 21.34 10.33
N ALA A 62 17.29 20.78 10.49
CA ALA A 62 18.52 21.55 10.67
C ALA A 62 18.86 22.43 9.44
N VAL A 63 18.67 21.92 8.23
CA VAL A 63 18.84 22.70 6.99
C VAL A 63 17.83 23.84 6.90
N GLN A 64 16.56 23.59 7.25
CA GLN A 64 15.53 24.63 7.26
C GLN A 64 15.81 25.73 8.30
N ALA A 65 16.25 25.36 9.51
CA ALA A 65 16.61 26.31 10.56
C ALA A 65 17.80 27.22 10.15
N ARG A 66 18.78 26.66 9.43
CA ARG A 66 19.90 27.45 8.85
C ARG A 66 19.44 28.47 7.81
N ARG A 67 18.45 28.13 6.97
CA ARG A 67 17.94 29.06 5.96
C ARG A 67 17.12 30.20 6.58
N GLN A 68 16.39 29.92 7.66
CA GLN A 68 15.63 30.95 8.39
C GLN A 68 16.55 31.94 9.13
N SER A 69 17.63 31.45 9.74
CA SER A 69 18.61 32.31 10.42
C SER A 69 19.40 33.23 9.46
N SER A 70 19.60 32.82 8.20
CA SER A 70 20.28 33.67 7.20
C SER A 70 19.46 34.86 6.67
N MET A 71 18.16 34.93 6.97
CA MET A 71 17.28 36.03 6.53
C MET A 71 17.02 37.07 7.63
N SER A 72 17.37 36.78 8.89
CA SER A 72 17.29 37.70 10.03
C SER A 72 18.62 38.39 10.30
N GLY A 73 19.30 38.82 9.24
CA GLY A 73 20.48 39.67 9.31
C GLY A 73 20.09 41.08 9.75
N ASP A 74 19.84 41.26 11.04
CA ASP A 74 19.86 42.58 11.65
C ASP A 74 21.31 43.06 11.69
N SER A 75 21.57 44.07 10.88
CA SER A 75 22.83 44.77 10.78
C SER A 75 23.03 45.62 12.03
N SER A 76 23.60 45.08 13.10
CA SER A 76 24.38 45.85 14.07
C SER A 76 25.01 44.94 15.10
N PHE A 77 26.35 44.93 15.16
CA PHE A 77 27.11 45.51 16.28
C PHE A 77 28.50 44.87 16.33
N CYS A 78 29.51 45.73 16.17
CA CYS A 78 30.92 45.44 16.42
C CYS A 78 31.13 45.08 17.89
N GLY A 79 31.88 44.01 18.16
CA GLY A 79 32.35 43.71 19.51
C GLY A 79 33.17 42.43 19.57
N ASP A 80 34.48 42.54 19.33
CA ASP A 80 35.50 41.71 20.01
C ASP A 80 35.23 41.69 21.52
N PRO A 81 35.53 40.61 22.31
CA PRO A 81 36.90 40.07 22.49
C PRO A 81 36.93 38.58 22.97
N PRO A 82 37.92 38.11 23.77
CA PRO A 82 39.33 37.90 23.46
C PRO A 82 39.75 36.41 23.49
N GLN A 83 40.90 36.16 22.89
CA GLN A 83 41.65 34.91 22.94
C GLN A 83 42.04 34.52 24.39
N SER A 84 41.83 33.25 24.76
CA SER A 84 42.59 32.56 25.80
C SER A 84 42.65 31.06 25.52
N ARG A 85 43.81 30.50 25.86
CA ARG A 85 44.50 29.33 25.30
C ARG A 85 44.22 28.01 26.08
N PRO A 86 44.79 26.86 25.66
CA PRO A 86 44.24 25.52 25.88
C PRO A 86 44.68 24.87 27.20
N GLY A 87 43.74 24.15 27.84
CA GLY A 87 44.00 23.26 28.97
C GLY A 87 44.04 21.81 28.50
N VAL A 88 45.23 21.23 28.50
CA VAL A 88 45.51 19.80 28.40
C VAL A 88 45.04 19.14 29.70
N PHE A 89 44.14 18.16 29.63
CA PHE A 89 43.90 17.21 30.72
C PHE A 89 43.78 15.80 30.13
N GLU A 90 44.59 14.90 30.71
CA GLU A 90 44.79 13.51 30.31
C GLU A 90 43.55 12.62 30.53
N PRO A 91 43.39 11.55 29.73
CA PRO A 91 42.35 10.54 29.94
C PRO A 91 42.84 9.47 30.93
N GLY A 92 42.55 9.67 32.21
CA GLY A 92 42.55 8.60 33.20
C GLY A 92 41.12 8.15 33.49
N SER A 93 40.67 7.04 32.90
CA SER A 93 39.52 6.32 33.46
C SER A 93 39.57 4.83 33.10
N MET A 94 40.00 4.06 34.08
CA MET A 94 39.67 2.66 34.26
C MET A 94 38.15 2.48 34.09
N ASN A 95 37.73 1.73 33.09
CA ASN A 95 36.46 1.02 33.14
C ASN A 95 36.72 -0.45 32.78
N ASP A 96 37.15 -1.13 33.83
CA ASP A 96 36.95 -2.54 34.08
C ASP A 96 35.54 -3.02 33.71
N LEU A 97 35.50 -4.23 33.16
CA LEU A 97 34.53 -5.27 33.50
C LEU A 97 33.04 -4.86 33.49
N ARG A 98 32.44 -4.83 32.30
CA ARG A 98 31.10 -5.41 32.14
C ARG A 98 31.06 -6.33 30.94
N ARG A 99 31.45 -7.58 31.21
CA ARG A 99 31.00 -8.79 30.54
C ARG A 99 29.48 -8.90 30.72
N GLY A 100 28.74 -8.06 30.00
CA GLY A 100 27.29 -8.16 29.87
C GLY A 100 27.01 -9.39 29.02
N SER A 101 26.50 -10.44 29.65
CA SER A 101 25.82 -11.55 28.98
C SER A 101 24.91 -10.99 27.89
N ALA A 102 25.21 -11.30 26.63
CA ALA A 102 24.33 -11.02 25.51
C ALA A 102 22.93 -11.54 25.85
N PRO A 103 21.85 -10.77 25.67
CA PRO A 103 20.52 -11.29 25.86
C PRO A 103 20.31 -12.45 24.87
N VAL A 104 20.11 -13.62 25.45
CA VAL A 104 19.71 -14.84 24.76
C VAL A 104 18.35 -14.59 24.10
N SER A 105 18.24 -14.97 22.82
CA SER A 105 17.05 -14.98 21.94
C SER A 105 16.76 -13.68 21.16
N GLY A 106 17.47 -13.52 20.04
CA GLY A 106 17.34 -12.45 19.05
C GLY A 106 16.07 -12.48 18.20
N GLY A 107 14.92 -12.23 18.81
CA GLY A 107 13.70 -11.87 18.08
C GLY A 107 13.78 -10.43 17.57
N SER A 108 13.46 -10.19 16.30
CA SER A 108 13.24 -8.83 15.80
C SER A 108 12.11 -8.18 16.62
N PRO A 109 12.25 -6.93 17.09
CA PRO A 109 11.21 -6.29 17.87
C PRO A 109 9.92 -6.25 17.06
N MET A 110 8.81 -6.63 17.69
CA MET A 110 7.50 -6.66 17.04
C MET A 110 6.64 -5.51 17.55
N ARG A 111 5.88 -4.89 16.65
CA ARG A 111 4.84 -3.92 16.99
C ARG A 111 3.50 -4.61 16.98
N THR A 112 2.71 -4.39 18.02
CA THR A 112 1.31 -4.84 18.08
C THR A 112 0.41 -3.63 17.88
N VAL A 113 -0.58 -3.76 16.99
CA VAL A 113 -1.65 -2.78 16.80
C VAL A 113 -2.99 -3.48 16.96
N ARG A 114 -3.92 -2.84 17.67
CA ARG A 114 -5.29 -3.33 17.83
C ARG A 114 -6.20 -2.63 16.84
N LEU A 115 -7.00 -3.38 16.10
CA LEU A 115 -7.79 -2.89 14.97
C LEU A 115 -9.18 -3.54 14.95
N HIS A 116 -10.07 -2.95 14.16
CA HIS A 116 -11.39 -3.46 13.87
C HIS A 116 -11.31 -4.31 12.59
N MET A 117 -11.75 -5.56 12.70
CA MET A 117 -11.69 -6.56 11.65
C MET A 117 -12.42 -6.11 10.38
N GLU A 118 -13.54 -5.40 10.51
CA GLU A 118 -14.36 -4.93 9.39
C GLU A 118 -13.61 -3.99 8.45
N TYR A 119 -12.72 -3.14 8.96
CA TYR A 119 -11.89 -2.26 8.13
C TYR A 119 -10.85 -3.06 7.35
N LEU A 120 -10.33 -4.13 7.95
CA LEU A 120 -9.34 -5.00 7.33
C LEU A 120 -9.99 -5.87 6.24
N THR A 121 -11.03 -6.63 6.59
CA THR A 121 -11.67 -7.58 5.67
C THR A 121 -12.40 -6.87 4.54
N THR A 122 -13.07 -5.75 4.78
CA THR A 122 -13.77 -5.05 3.69
C THR A 122 -12.81 -4.62 2.57
N GLN A 123 -11.59 -4.18 2.92
CA GLN A 123 -10.69 -3.52 1.98
C GLN A 123 -9.46 -4.34 1.56
N SER A 124 -9.13 -5.43 2.25
CA SER A 124 -7.96 -6.28 1.97
C SER A 124 -8.36 -7.70 1.60
N ALA A 125 -7.96 -8.14 0.41
CA ALA A 125 -8.14 -9.52 -0.01
C ALA A 125 -7.40 -10.51 0.90
N LEU A 126 -6.19 -10.15 1.34
CA LEU A 126 -5.38 -10.99 2.23
C LEU A 126 -6.11 -11.24 3.56
N PHE A 127 -6.63 -10.19 4.20
CA PHE A 127 -7.31 -10.35 5.49
C PHE A 127 -8.63 -11.10 5.36
N ARG A 128 -9.41 -10.89 4.28
CA ARG A 128 -10.60 -11.72 4.03
C ARG A 128 -10.23 -13.19 3.94
N ASN A 129 -9.24 -13.52 3.12
CA ASN A 129 -8.86 -14.92 2.89
C ASN A 129 -8.34 -15.57 4.18
N LEU A 130 -7.53 -14.84 4.95
CA LEU A 130 -6.95 -15.33 6.21
C LEU A 130 -8.03 -15.56 7.28
N LEU A 131 -8.91 -14.58 7.47
CA LEU A 131 -9.91 -14.63 8.55
C LEU A 131 -11.09 -15.53 8.20
N SER A 132 -11.50 -15.61 6.93
CA SER A 132 -12.52 -16.57 6.48
C SER A 132 -12.08 -18.03 6.68
N GLN A 133 -10.79 -18.33 6.49
CA GLN A 133 -10.26 -19.68 6.72
C GLN A 133 -10.14 -20.01 8.21
N SER A 134 -9.85 -19.02 9.05
CA SER A 134 -9.75 -19.22 10.50
C SER A 134 -11.06 -19.61 11.16
N ASN A 135 -12.19 -19.14 10.62
CA ASN A 135 -13.52 -19.54 11.06
C ASN A 135 -13.88 -20.98 10.65
N SER A 136 -13.11 -21.60 9.74
CA SER A 136 -13.29 -22.98 9.26
C SER A 136 -12.35 -23.99 9.94
N LEU A 137 -11.35 -23.51 10.68
CA LEU A 137 -10.29 -24.33 11.27
C LEU A 137 -10.73 -25.16 12.50
N ASP A 138 -12.01 -25.13 12.88
CA ASP A 138 -12.58 -25.94 13.95
C ASP A 138 -13.01 -27.36 13.50
N LEU A 139 -12.84 -27.73 12.22
CA LEU A 139 -13.34 -29.03 11.69
C LEU A 139 -12.34 -29.92 10.94
N SER A 140 -11.06 -29.57 10.77
CA SER A 140 -10.11 -30.52 10.16
C SER A 140 -8.64 -30.21 10.46
N THR A 141 -8.16 -30.70 11.60
CA THR A 141 -6.74 -30.99 11.79
C THR A 141 -6.39 -32.24 10.97
N SER A 142 -6.33 -32.14 9.63
CA SER A 142 -5.74 -33.14 8.71
C SER A 142 -5.81 -32.66 7.25
N ALA A 143 -4.90 -31.78 6.83
CA ALA A 143 -4.59 -31.61 5.42
C ALA A 143 -3.09 -31.37 5.25
N SER A 144 -2.39 -32.43 4.86
CA SER A 144 -0.98 -32.50 4.47
C SER A 144 -0.70 -31.87 3.09
N GLY A 145 -1.47 -30.85 2.69
CA GLY A 145 -1.27 -30.09 1.45
C GLY A 145 -0.54 -28.79 1.75
N ASN A 146 0.55 -28.52 1.02
CA ASN A 146 1.40 -27.34 1.21
C ASN A 146 0.55 -26.03 1.14
N PRO A 147 0.30 -25.32 2.26
CA PRO A 147 -0.71 -24.25 2.33
C PRO A 147 -0.27 -22.93 1.67
N LEU A 148 0.89 -22.91 1.02
CA LEU A 148 1.54 -21.71 0.50
C LEU A 148 0.94 -21.18 -0.81
N HIS A 149 0.10 -21.94 -1.50
CA HIS A 149 -0.50 -21.54 -2.78
C HIS A 149 -1.91 -20.93 -2.67
N GLN A 150 -2.53 -20.94 -1.49
CA GLN A 150 -3.92 -20.50 -1.32
C GLN A 150 -4.10 -19.05 -0.86
N PHE A 151 -3.05 -18.40 -0.35
CA PHE A 151 -3.13 -17.02 0.17
C PHE A 151 -2.75 -15.95 -0.84
N ALA A 152 -2.15 -16.33 -1.97
CA ALA A 152 -1.82 -15.41 -3.04
C ALA A 152 -3.07 -15.18 -3.90
N PRO A 153 -3.59 -13.94 -4.02
CA PRO A 153 -4.54 -13.61 -5.07
C PRO A 153 -3.98 -14.06 -6.43
N PRO A 154 -4.83 -14.49 -7.38
CA PRO A 154 -4.39 -15.07 -8.66
C PRO A 154 -3.49 -14.15 -9.51
N HIS A 155 -3.31 -12.88 -9.12
CA HIS A 155 -2.52 -11.88 -9.84
C HIS A 155 -1.32 -11.35 -9.05
N THR A 156 -1.00 -11.89 -7.86
CA THR A 156 0.19 -11.42 -7.11
C THR A 156 1.42 -12.20 -7.52
N THR A 157 2.37 -11.52 -8.16
CA THR A 157 3.70 -12.05 -8.51
C THR A 157 4.59 -12.31 -7.28
N PHE A 158 4.21 -11.81 -6.10
CA PHE A 158 4.96 -12.02 -4.87
C PHE A 158 4.72 -13.42 -4.29
N ARG A 159 5.64 -14.33 -4.57
CA ARG A 159 5.77 -15.59 -3.81
C ARG A 159 6.58 -15.33 -2.55
N PHE A 160 5.95 -15.52 -1.40
CA PHE A 160 6.62 -15.34 -0.11
C PHE A 160 7.41 -16.59 0.27
N PRO A 161 8.64 -16.44 0.77
CA PRO A 161 9.27 -17.49 1.55
C PRO A 161 8.34 -17.91 2.70
N SER A 162 8.32 -19.19 3.06
CA SER A 162 7.44 -19.74 4.10
C SER A 162 7.53 -19.03 5.46
N HIS A 163 8.68 -18.42 5.78
CA HIS A 163 8.87 -17.62 6.99
C HIS A 163 8.25 -16.21 6.93
N ARG A 164 7.71 -15.80 5.77
CA ARG A 164 7.03 -14.52 5.54
C ARG A 164 5.54 -14.70 5.22
N ALA A 165 4.97 -15.88 5.50
CA ALA A 165 3.54 -16.08 5.37
C ALA A 165 2.79 -15.40 6.54
N PRO A 166 1.68 -14.70 6.29
CA PRO A 166 0.79 -14.25 7.36
C PRO A 166 0.26 -15.49 8.10
N ARG A 167 0.25 -15.45 9.42
CA ARG A 167 -0.26 -16.57 10.23
C ARG A 167 -1.03 -16.07 11.44
N MET A 168 -2.07 -16.78 11.81
CA MET A 168 -2.77 -16.52 13.06
C MET A 168 -2.03 -17.16 14.22
N LEU A 169 -1.95 -16.42 15.32
CA LEU A 169 -1.41 -16.92 16.57
C LEU A 169 -2.54 -17.52 17.40
N PRO A 170 -2.31 -18.66 18.08
CA PRO A 170 -3.29 -19.21 19.00
C PRO A 170 -3.42 -18.27 20.21
N THR A 171 -4.57 -17.61 20.32
CA THR A 171 -4.85 -16.63 21.38
C THR A 171 -6.23 -16.88 21.97
N THR A 172 -6.38 -16.67 23.26
CA THR A 172 -7.59 -17.03 24.01
C THR A 172 -8.70 -15.97 24.00
N THR A 173 -8.40 -14.72 23.60
CA THR A 173 -9.35 -13.60 23.73
C THR A 173 -9.62 -12.85 22.43
N ILE A 174 -8.58 -12.41 21.72
CA ILE A 174 -8.71 -11.61 20.50
C ILE A 174 -7.83 -12.21 19.41
N PRO A 175 -8.36 -12.50 18.20
CA PRO A 175 -7.57 -13.06 17.11
C PRO A 175 -6.36 -12.18 16.81
N THR A 176 -5.18 -12.76 16.96
CA THR A 176 -3.91 -12.08 16.73
C THR A 176 -3.23 -12.61 15.48
N ILE A 177 -2.95 -11.72 14.52
CA ILE A 177 -2.33 -12.03 13.25
C ILE A 177 -0.86 -11.63 13.30
N LEU A 178 0.04 -12.57 13.03
CA LEU A 178 1.42 -12.25 12.70
C LEU A 178 1.50 -11.89 11.21
N LEU A 179 1.87 -10.64 10.93
CA LEU A 179 1.89 -10.05 9.60
C LEU A 179 3.30 -9.54 9.25
N PRO A 180 4.08 -10.30 8.48
CA PRO A 180 5.39 -9.88 7.99
C PRO A 180 5.24 -8.89 6.82
N VAL A 181 4.93 -7.64 7.13
CA VAL A 181 4.78 -6.58 6.13
C VAL A 181 6.11 -6.27 5.41
N PRO A 182 6.10 -6.08 4.08
CA PRO A 182 7.29 -5.71 3.31
C PRO A 182 8.01 -4.44 3.78
N ASP A 183 7.26 -3.43 4.21
CA ASP A 183 7.80 -2.18 4.74
C ASP A 183 7.05 -1.75 6.02
N PRO A 184 7.58 -2.05 7.22
CA PRO A 184 6.94 -1.71 8.48
C PRO A 184 6.70 -0.21 8.70
N THR A 185 7.53 0.64 8.07
CA THR A 185 7.47 2.09 8.30
C THR A 185 6.25 2.72 7.64
N SER A 186 5.82 2.23 6.47
CA SER A 186 4.62 2.74 5.79
C SER A 186 3.31 2.11 6.26
N PHE A 187 3.35 0.97 6.95
CA PHE A 187 2.14 0.25 7.39
C PHE A 187 1.17 1.10 8.25
N PRO A 188 1.62 1.96 9.19
CA PRO A 188 0.71 2.85 9.92
C PRO A 188 -0.09 3.81 9.04
N LEU A 189 0.49 4.28 7.92
CA LEU A 189 -0.22 5.14 6.97
C LEU A 189 -1.31 4.37 6.21
N ILE A 190 -1.05 3.10 5.94
CA ILE A 190 -2.05 2.21 5.34
C ILE A 190 -3.21 1.97 6.33
N ILE A 191 -2.91 1.72 7.60
CA ILE A 191 -3.96 1.60 8.63
C ILE A 191 -4.81 2.88 8.67
N HIS A 192 -4.18 4.06 8.64
CA HIS A 192 -4.90 5.32 8.61
C HIS A 192 -5.78 5.44 7.36
N TYR A 193 -5.28 5.04 6.18
CA TYR A 193 -6.07 4.99 4.96
C TYR A 193 -7.27 4.05 5.10
N LEU A 194 -7.09 2.84 5.65
CA LEU A 194 -8.17 1.88 5.83
C LEU A 194 -9.30 2.45 6.70
N TYR A 195 -8.98 3.20 7.76
CA TYR A 195 -10.00 3.80 8.62
C TYR A 195 -10.69 4.98 7.97
N PHE A 196 -9.94 5.91 7.38
CA PHE A 196 -10.48 7.21 7.02
C PHE A 196 -10.72 7.40 5.52
N GLY A 197 -10.24 6.49 4.66
CA GLY A 197 -10.26 6.65 3.21
C GLY A 197 -9.40 7.81 2.68
N LYS A 198 -8.62 8.47 3.55
CA LYS A 198 -7.88 9.69 3.22
C LYS A 198 -6.42 9.38 2.90
N LEU A 199 -5.98 9.85 1.74
CA LEU A 199 -4.62 9.68 1.22
C LEU A 199 -3.69 10.85 1.60
N GLU A 200 -4.21 11.91 2.22
CA GLU A 200 -3.46 13.13 2.58
C GLU A 200 -2.22 12.86 3.45
N TYR A 201 -2.34 11.94 4.42
CA TYR A 201 -1.22 11.58 5.29
C TYR A 201 -0.14 10.79 4.55
N MET A 202 -0.56 9.97 3.58
CA MET A 202 0.34 9.22 2.72
C MET A 202 1.10 10.16 1.78
N ASP A 203 0.38 11.07 1.14
CA ASP A 203 0.95 12.13 0.30
C ASP A 203 1.97 12.98 1.07
N ARG A 204 1.62 13.41 2.29
CA ARG A 204 2.52 14.17 3.16
C ARG A 204 3.76 13.37 3.55
N GLY A 205 3.59 12.10 3.94
CA GLY A 205 4.70 11.22 4.29
C GLY A 205 5.67 10.99 3.14
N LEU A 206 5.14 10.89 1.91
CA LEU A 206 5.92 10.78 0.68
C LEU A 206 6.73 12.07 0.40
N HIS A 207 6.11 13.24 0.45
CA HIS A 207 6.81 14.52 0.27
C HIS A 207 7.86 14.78 1.37
N ALA A 208 7.52 14.41 2.61
CA ALA A 208 8.42 14.50 3.76
C ALA A 208 9.55 13.45 3.71
N GLY A 209 9.49 12.48 2.80
CA GLY A 209 10.48 11.40 2.69
C GLY A 209 10.53 10.52 3.94
N GLU A 210 9.47 10.51 4.74
CA GLU A 210 9.32 9.69 5.94
C GLU A 210 9.05 8.23 5.57
N VAL A 211 8.39 8.03 4.43
CA VAL A 211 8.12 6.73 3.81
C VAL A 211 8.60 6.74 2.36
N GLN A 212 8.95 5.58 1.85
CA GLN A 212 9.32 5.39 0.45
C GLN A 212 8.08 4.95 -0.34
N TRP A 213 7.96 5.41 -1.58
CA TRP A 213 6.85 5.05 -2.47
C TRP A 213 6.80 3.54 -2.71
N GLU A 214 7.95 2.93 -2.96
CA GLU A 214 8.11 1.49 -3.18
C GLU A 214 7.65 0.69 -1.95
N GLY A 215 7.90 1.21 -0.75
CA GLY A 215 7.49 0.58 0.50
C GLY A 215 5.96 0.50 0.63
N ILE A 216 5.27 1.59 0.31
CA ILE A 216 3.81 1.62 0.30
C ILE A 216 3.26 0.69 -0.79
N VAL A 217 3.78 0.76 -2.02
CA VAL A 217 3.31 -0.07 -3.14
C VAL A 217 3.42 -1.56 -2.79
N ARG A 218 4.57 -2.01 -2.28
CA ARG A 218 4.75 -3.42 -1.87
C ARG A 218 3.76 -3.83 -0.80
N ASN A 219 3.48 -2.96 0.18
CA ASN A 219 2.49 -3.26 1.21
C ASN A 219 1.05 -3.29 0.64
N VAL A 220 0.70 -2.39 -0.28
CA VAL A 220 -0.61 -2.34 -0.96
C VAL A 220 -0.85 -3.61 -1.76
N GLU A 221 0.17 -4.08 -2.49
CA GLU A 221 0.13 -5.33 -3.24
C GLU A 221 0.08 -6.54 -2.31
N TYR A 222 0.91 -6.55 -1.27
CA TYR A 222 0.96 -7.60 -0.26
C TYR A 222 -0.40 -7.82 0.40
N LEU A 223 -1.06 -6.74 0.81
CA LEU A 223 -2.37 -6.79 1.47
C LEU A 223 -3.51 -7.00 0.47
N GLY A 224 -3.27 -6.88 -0.84
CA GLY A 224 -4.30 -6.94 -1.86
C GLY A 224 -5.36 -5.85 -1.67
N LEU A 225 -4.93 -4.59 -1.53
CA LEU A 225 -5.83 -3.45 -1.40
C LEU A 225 -6.40 -3.03 -2.76
N GLY A 226 -7.52 -2.30 -2.70
CA GLY A 226 -8.31 -1.87 -3.86
C GLY A 226 -7.59 -0.92 -4.84
N HIS A 227 -8.28 -0.62 -5.94
CA HIS A 227 -7.74 0.19 -7.04
C HIS A 227 -7.48 1.65 -6.64
N GLU A 228 -8.28 2.25 -5.76
CA GLU A 228 -8.19 3.67 -5.40
C GLU A 228 -6.79 4.08 -4.91
N ILE A 229 -6.24 3.36 -3.92
CA ILE A 229 -4.90 3.62 -3.40
C ILE A 229 -3.81 3.38 -4.46
N LYS A 230 -4.02 2.41 -5.37
CA LYS A 230 -3.08 2.14 -6.48
C LYS A 230 -3.09 3.27 -7.50
N SER A 231 -4.27 3.78 -7.88
CA SER A 231 -4.40 4.93 -8.79
C SER A 231 -3.74 6.17 -8.20
N PHE A 232 -3.91 6.41 -6.90
CA PHE A 232 -3.21 7.47 -6.19
C PHE A 232 -1.69 7.32 -6.28
N LEU A 233 -1.15 6.15 -5.95
CA LEU A 233 0.30 5.91 -5.98
C LEU A 233 0.88 6.03 -7.39
N GLY A 234 0.18 5.55 -8.42
CA GLY A 234 0.60 5.70 -9.81
C GLY A 234 0.55 7.16 -10.29
N SER A 235 -0.43 7.94 -9.83
CA SER A 235 -0.53 9.37 -10.16
C SER A 235 0.49 10.21 -9.39
N TRP A 236 0.82 9.82 -8.16
CA TRP A 236 1.90 10.42 -7.38
C TRP A 236 3.26 10.19 -8.06
N TRP A 237 3.54 8.96 -8.49
CA TRP A 237 4.80 8.60 -9.16
C TRP A 237 5.02 9.38 -10.46
N ARG A 238 3.99 9.47 -11.32
CA ARG A 238 4.06 10.26 -12.57
C ARG A 238 4.41 11.72 -12.31
N ARG A 239 3.69 12.38 -11.39
CA ARG A 239 3.97 13.76 -10.99
C ARG A 239 5.39 13.92 -10.42
N TRP A 240 5.86 12.94 -9.66
CA TRP A 240 7.20 12.97 -9.09
C TRP A 240 8.30 12.86 -10.16
N ILE A 241 8.14 11.97 -11.15
CA ILE A 241 9.05 11.88 -12.30
C ILE A 241 9.04 13.20 -13.10
N GLU A 242 7.87 13.73 -13.44
CA GLU A 242 7.73 14.96 -14.21
C GLU A 242 8.37 16.15 -13.48
N SER A 243 8.19 16.23 -12.16
CA SER A 243 8.78 17.29 -11.32
C SER A 243 10.30 17.12 -11.15
N GLY A 244 10.80 15.88 -11.13
CA GLY A 244 12.22 15.55 -11.01
C GLY A 244 13.02 15.79 -12.30
N ALA A 245 12.39 15.53 -13.45
CA ALA A 245 12.98 15.77 -14.77
C ALA A 245 13.09 17.27 -15.10
N ALA A 246 12.16 18.10 -14.62
CA ALA A 246 12.19 19.55 -14.87
C ALA A 246 13.13 20.34 -13.92
N GLY A 247 13.45 19.80 -12.73
CA GLY A 247 14.22 20.49 -11.69
C GLY A 247 15.73 20.21 -11.66
N SER A 248 16.19 19.16 -12.35
CA SER A 248 17.62 18.88 -12.51
C SER A 248 18.04 19.33 -13.91
N GLY A 249 18.41 20.60 -14.03
CA GLY A 249 19.04 21.20 -15.22
C GLY A 249 20.35 20.52 -15.60
N ARG A 250 20.24 19.29 -16.11
CA ARG A 250 21.26 18.58 -16.83
C ARG A 250 20.65 18.27 -18.19
N GLN A 251 20.77 19.25 -19.09
CA GLN A 251 20.63 19.00 -20.52
C GLN A 251 21.49 17.79 -20.91
N THR A 252 21.01 17.05 -21.90
CA THR A 252 21.67 15.95 -22.64
C THR A 252 21.69 14.61 -21.86
N ILE A 253 21.16 13.49 -22.36
CA ILE A 253 21.09 12.94 -23.72
C ILE A 253 19.85 12.01 -23.82
N ASP A 254 19.24 11.98 -25.01
CA ASP A 254 18.24 11.02 -25.51
C ASP A 254 16.88 10.94 -24.81
N ALA A 255 16.02 11.89 -25.23
CA ALA A 255 14.64 11.56 -25.51
C ALA A 255 14.60 10.35 -26.45
N ILE A 256 14.26 9.18 -25.92
CA ILE A 256 13.72 8.09 -26.72
C ILE A 256 12.38 8.61 -27.21
N VAL A 257 12.39 9.07 -28.46
CA VAL A 257 11.23 9.32 -29.30
C VAL A 257 10.43 8.02 -29.30
N LEU A 258 9.36 7.95 -28.51
CA LEU A 258 8.25 7.07 -28.85
C LEU A 258 7.56 7.79 -30.01
N GLU A 259 7.97 7.44 -31.22
CA GLU A 259 7.30 7.86 -32.45
C GLU A 259 5.83 7.42 -32.34
N GLU A 260 4.98 8.43 -32.26
CA GLU A 260 3.57 8.38 -32.56
C GLU A 260 3.49 8.00 -34.05
N GLY A 261 3.20 6.73 -34.33
CA GLY A 261 2.98 6.22 -35.68
C GLY A 261 1.63 6.68 -36.21
N ASP A 262 1.69 7.75 -36.96
CA ASP A 262 0.69 8.41 -37.78
C ASP A 262 0.55 7.73 -39.15
N ASP A 263 -0.21 6.63 -39.21
CA ASP A 263 -0.64 6.04 -40.49
C ASP A 263 -1.95 6.69 -40.99
N GLU A 264 -1.86 7.93 -41.46
CA GLU A 264 -2.83 8.50 -42.41
C GLU A 264 -2.51 7.99 -43.83
N MET A 265 -3.22 6.94 -44.29
CA MET A 265 -3.31 6.64 -45.72
C MET A 265 -4.67 7.04 -46.29
N ASN A 266 -4.66 8.16 -47.01
CA ASN A 266 -5.63 8.55 -48.02
C ASN A 266 -5.48 7.69 -49.29
N GLY A 267 -6.59 7.37 -49.94
CA GLY A 267 -6.66 6.81 -51.30
C GLY A 267 -8.01 6.14 -51.57
N ASP A 268 -9.05 6.91 -51.89
CA ASP A 268 -9.54 7.14 -53.26
C ASP A 268 -9.86 5.84 -54.04
N GLY A 269 -11.15 5.62 -54.28
CA GLY A 269 -11.66 4.49 -55.04
C GLY A 269 -13.17 4.60 -55.28
N SER A 270 -13.54 5.54 -56.13
CA SER A 270 -14.90 5.76 -56.66
C SER A 270 -15.62 4.48 -57.11
N SER A 271 -16.91 4.32 -56.78
CA SER A 271 -18.00 4.34 -57.78
C SER A 271 -19.41 4.16 -57.16
N PRO A 272 -20.41 4.92 -57.62
CA PRO A 272 -21.83 4.76 -57.29
C PRO A 272 -22.57 3.93 -58.35
N VAL A 273 -23.51 3.09 -57.93
CA VAL A 273 -24.67 2.55 -58.69
C VAL A 273 -25.55 1.79 -57.69
N ASP A 274 -26.72 2.34 -57.33
CA ASP A 274 -28.05 2.11 -57.93
C ASP A 274 -28.74 0.82 -57.44
N ASP A 275 -29.92 1.04 -56.85
CA ASP A 275 -31.14 0.23 -56.89
C ASP A 275 -31.06 -1.30 -56.68
N ASN A 276 -31.73 -1.81 -55.64
CA ASN A 276 -33.00 -2.48 -55.87
C ASN A 276 -33.82 -2.77 -54.60
N ASP A 277 -35.12 -2.63 -54.82
CA ASP A 277 -36.29 -3.00 -54.05
C ASP A 277 -36.37 -4.51 -53.69
N SER A 278 -37.21 -4.79 -52.68
CA SER A 278 -38.06 -5.99 -52.46
C SER A 278 -37.88 -6.68 -51.10
N GLY A 279 -38.93 -6.59 -50.29
CA GLY A 279 -39.06 -7.36 -49.07
C GLY A 279 -39.50 -8.80 -49.33
N TYR A 280 -39.16 -9.72 -48.43
CA TYR A 280 -39.93 -10.92 -48.08
C TYR A 280 -39.42 -11.41 -46.72
N GLY A 281 -40.34 -11.77 -45.82
CA GLY A 281 -40.01 -12.32 -44.52
C GLY A 281 -39.56 -13.78 -44.56
N SER A 282 -38.83 -14.21 -43.53
CA SER A 282 -39.00 -15.51 -42.87
C SER A 282 -38.04 -15.68 -41.71
N ALA A 283 -38.57 -16.29 -40.65
CA ALA A 283 -37.89 -16.66 -39.42
C ALA A 283 -36.87 -17.79 -39.64
N MET A 284 -35.73 -17.75 -38.93
CA MET A 284 -34.94 -18.86 -38.36
C MET A 284 -34.02 -18.23 -37.27
N SER A 285 -34.14 -18.52 -35.98
CA SER A 285 -33.66 -19.71 -35.25
C SER A 285 -32.18 -20.05 -35.52
N THR A 286 -31.32 -19.79 -34.52
CA THR A 286 -30.05 -20.46 -34.09
C THR A 286 -29.18 -19.38 -33.41
N GLY A 287 -28.94 -19.41 -32.10
CA GLY A 287 -27.90 -20.20 -31.42
C GLY A 287 -26.91 -19.22 -30.75
N PRO A 288 -26.47 -19.44 -29.50
CA PRO A 288 -25.62 -18.48 -28.79
C PRO A 288 -24.15 -18.63 -29.18
N VAL A 289 -23.52 -17.53 -29.61
CA VAL A 289 -22.07 -17.46 -29.85
C VAL A 289 -21.37 -17.19 -28.53
N HIS A 290 -20.72 -18.23 -28.03
CA HIS A 290 -19.80 -18.24 -26.90
C HIS A 290 -18.55 -17.42 -27.27
N SER A 291 -18.44 -16.19 -26.79
CA SER A 291 -17.22 -15.38 -26.93
C SER A 291 -16.28 -15.67 -25.76
N SER A 292 -15.21 -16.38 -26.04
CA SER A 292 -14.11 -16.66 -25.14
C SER A 292 -13.22 -15.43 -24.98
N GLU A 293 -13.27 -14.82 -23.79
CA GLU A 293 -12.44 -13.70 -23.31
C GLU A 293 -10.99 -14.09 -22.95
N GLU A 294 -10.57 -15.34 -23.22
CA GLU A 294 -9.31 -15.87 -22.69
C GLU A 294 -8.04 -15.55 -23.52
N ASP A 295 -8.15 -14.96 -24.71
CA ASP A 295 -6.98 -14.76 -25.59
C ASP A 295 -6.30 -13.38 -25.47
N LEU A 296 -6.86 -12.45 -24.68
CA LEU A 296 -6.25 -11.12 -24.45
C LEU A 296 -5.32 -11.07 -23.23
N VAL A 297 -5.39 -12.07 -22.33
CA VAL A 297 -4.57 -12.09 -21.11
C VAL A 297 -3.16 -12.66 -21.33
N SER A 298 -2.96 -13.47 -22.38
CA SER A 298 -1.65 -14.08 -22.68
C SER A 298 -0.62 -13.14 -23.31
N ARG A 299 -1.02 -11.94 -23.77
CA ARG A 299 -0.12 -11.06 -24.55
C ARG A 299 0.55 -9.94 -23.74
N MET A 300 0.30 -9.86 -22.43
CA MET A 300 0.89 -8.85 -21.54
C MET A 300 1.98 -9.38 -20.59
N GLN A 301 2.42 -10.64 -20.73
CA GLN A 301 3.43 -11.23 -19.85
C GLN A 301 4.89 -11.14 -20.36
N HIS A 302 5.19 -10.38 -21.43
CA HIS A 302 6.55 -10.31 -22.02
C HIS A 302 7.07 -8.87 -22.21
N LEU A 303 6.69 -7.95 -21.33
CA LEU A 303 7.36 -6.65 -21.13
C LEU A 303 7.62 -6.47 -19.62
#